data_AF-A0A519K2M6-F1
#
_entry.id   AF-A0A519K2M6-F1
#
_cell.length_a   1.000
_cell.length_b   1.000
_cell.length_c   1.000
_cell.angle_alpha   90.00
_cell.angle_beta   90.00
_cell.angle_gamma   90.00
#
_symmetry.space_group_name_H-M   'P 1'
#
loop_
_entity.id
_entity.type
_entity.pdbx_description
1 polymer ?
#
loop_
_entity_poly.entity_id
_entity_poly.type
_entity_poly.pdbx_seq_one_letter_code
_entity_poly.pdbx_strand_id
1 'polypeptide(L)'
;MHSFSKVIFFCAAITLFASCDKDFNEIGADIVGDDHYGFLKDSTSTVVAYDQQIGAVQTNKVTSTNINVPINTLGTYTNPVFGKTTAHFVTQLELAAVNPTFISNPVVQKVELTIPYFSKLTATDDDGNHTYTLDSIMGDKKIKLSVYASNYYLRDLDPATGFQEQQKYYS
;
A
#
# COMPACT_ATOMS: atom_id res chain seq x y z
N MET A 1 -39.29 15.21 77.03
CA MET A 1 -38.28 15.24 75.94
C MET A 1 -38.15 13.90 75.19
N HIS A 2 -39.21 13.07 75.10
CA HIS A 2 -39.16 11.76 74.40
C HIS A 2 -40.02 11.68 73.13
N SER A 3 -41.02 12.56 72.98
CA SER A 3 -41.89 12.57 71.79
C SER A 3 -41.25 13.30 70.61
N PHE A 4 -40.57 14.43 70.86
CA PHE A 4 -39.97 15.28 69.82
C PHE A 4 -38.80 14.60 69.09
N SER A 5 -37.97 13.82 69.81
CA SER A 5 -36.86 13.05 69.21
C SER A 5 -37.37 11.94 68.28
N LYS A 6 -38.51 11.30 68.59
CA LYS A 6 -39.13 10.29 67.72
C LYS A 6 -39.70 10.90 66.44
N VAL A 7 -40.29 12.09 66.53
CA VAL A 7 -40.80 12.83 65.35
C VAL A 7 -39.66 13.24 64.42
N ILE A 8 -38.55 13.73 64.97
CA ILE A 8 -37.36 14.08 64.16
C ILE A 8 -36.78 12.83 63.49
N PHE A 9 -36.68 11.71 64.20
CA PHE A 9 -36.14 10.47 63.63
C PHE A 9 -37.06 9.91 62.53
N PHE A 10 -38.37 10.04 62.70
CA PHE A 10 -39.36 9.64 61.70
C PHE A 10 -39.32 10.53 60.45
N CYS A 11 -39.23 11.85 60.61
CA CYS A 11 -39.08 12.78 59.49
C CYS A 11 -37.74 12.60 58.75
N ALA A 12 -36.64 12.36 59.46
CA ALA A 12 -35.33 12.10 58.87
C ALA A 12 -35.29 10.77 58.09
N ALA A 13 -35.99 9.74 58.58
CA ALA A 13 -36.15 8.49 57.84
C ALA A 13 -36.94 8.70 56.54
N ILE A 14 -38.00 9.51 56.58
CA ILE A 14 -38.81 9.83 55.39
C ILE A 14 -37.99 10.59 54.34
N THR A 15 -37.16 11.57 54.74
CA THR A 15 -36.33 12.31 53.77
C THR A 15 -35.20 11.45 53.18
N LEU A 16 -34.68 10.48 53.92
CA LEU A 16 -33.69 9.51 53.42
C LEU A 16 -34.26 8.58 52.34
N PHE A 17 -35.52 8.16 52.46
CA PHE A 17 -36.18 7.34 51.43
C PHE A 17 -36.78 8.16 50.26
N ALA A 18 -36.97 9.48 50.45
CA ALA A 18 -37.41 10.38 49.39
C ALA A 18 -36.27 10.88 48.48
N SER A 19 -35.01 10.77 48.91
CA SER A 19 -33.81 11.18 48.16
C SER A 19 -33.22 10.06 47.28
N CYS A 20 -34.01 9.05 46.91
CA CYS A 20 -33.65 8.18 45.80
C CYS A 20 -33.80 8.96 44.49
N ASP A 21 -32.82 9.82 44.21
CA ASP A 21 -32.60 10.32 42.86
C ASP A 21 -32.31 9.10 41.98
N LYS A 22 -33.21 8.80 41.05
CA LYS A 22 -33.12 7.66 40.13
C LYS A 22 -32.68 8.11 38.75
N ASP A 23 -32.17 9.32 38.61
CA ASP A 23 -31.60 9.78 37.35
C ASP A 23 -30.18 9.21 37.25
N PHE A 24 -30.08 8.04 36.61
CA PHE A 24 -28.83 7.58 36.04
C PHE A 24 -28.43 8.60 34.97
N ASN A 25 -27.45 9.45 35.26
CA ASN A 25 -26.75 10.19 34.23
C ASN A 25 -25.91 9.20 33.41
N GLU A 26 -26.56 8.53 32.47
CA GLU A 26 -25.92 7.69 31.48
C GLU A 26 -25.14 8.58 30.50
N ILE A 27 -23.96 9.03 30.90
CA ILE A 27 -23.00 9.62 29.97
C ILE A 27 -22.52 8.47 29.07
N GLY A 28 -23.12 8.35 27.88
CA GLY A 28 -22.68 7.44 26.82
C GLY A 28 -23.51 6.18 26.60
N ALA A 29 -24.67 5.99 27.26
CA ALA A 29 -25.58 4.91 26.87
C ALA A 29 -26.28 5.20 25.54
N ASP A 30 -26.50 6.49 25.24
CA ASP A 30 -26.97 6.98 23.93
C ASP A 30 -25.78 7.23 22.98
N ILE A 31 -24.80 6.32 22.97
CA ILE A 31 -23.82 6.18 21.88
C ILE A 31 -23.76 4.72 21.41
N VAL A 32 -24.22 3.76 22.23
CA VAL A 32 -24.15 2.32 21.96
C VAL A 32 -25.51 1.67 22.25
N GLY A 33 -26.56 2.19 21.62
CA GLY A 33 -27.92 1.65 21.68
C GLY A 33 -28.70 2.03 20.41
N ASP A 34 -29.46 1.08 19.86
CA ASP A 34 -30.36 1.16 18.69
C ASP A 34 -30.11 2.31 17.68
N ASP A 35 -29.37 1.98 16.61
CA ASP A 35 -29.26 2.74 15.35
C ASP A 35 -28.96 4.26 15.50
N HIS A 36 -27.79 4.58 16.05
CA HIS A 36 -27.27 5.95 16.23
C HIS A 36 -27.10 6.76 14.93
N TYR A 37 -27.21 6.09 13.80
CA TYR A 37 -27.29 6.74 12.53
C TYR A 37 -28.66 6.35 11.98
N GLY A 38 -29.61 7.28 11.93
CA GLY A 38 -30.91 7.11 11.28
C GLY A 38 -30.81 6.92 9.76
N PHE A 39 -29.88 6.07 9.31
CA PHE A 39 -29.73 5.62 7.95
C PHE A 39 -30.89 4.70 7.64
N LEU A 40 -31.97 5.28 7.13
CA LEU A 40 -32.98 4.49 6.43
C LEU A 40 -32.26 3.72 5.31
N LYS A 41 -32.28 2.39 5.38
CA LYS A 41 -31.74 1.54 4.32
C LYS A 41 -32.46 1.86 3.03
N ASP A 42 -31.81 2.61 2.17
CA ASP A 42 -32.33 2.88 0.83
C ASP A 42 -32.16 1.63 -0.03
N SER A 43 -33.23 0.84 -0.10
CA SER A 43 -33.33 -0.34 -0.98
C SER A 43 -33.87 0.01 -2.37
N THR A 44 -34.13 1.29 -2.65
CA THR A 44 -34.67 1.78 -3.93
C THR A 44 -33.56 2.30 -4.84
N SER A 45 -32.48 2.81 -4.27
CA SER A 45 -31.30 3.23 -5.03
C SER A 45 -30.44 2.04 -5.43
N THR A 46 -30.19 1.91 -6.73
CA THR A 46 -29.20 0.96 -7.25
C THR A 46 -27.85 1.67 -7.31
N VAL A 47 -26.84 1.15 -6.61
CA VAL A 47 -25.46 1.62 -6.75
C VAL A 47 -24.97 1.20 -8.13
N VAL A 48 -24.83 2.16 -9.03
CA VAL A 48 -24.23 1.93 -10.35
C VAL A 48 -22.73 2.13 -10.22
N ALA A 49 -21.98 1.04 -10.26
CA ALA A 49 -20.54 1.05 -10.42
C ALA A 49 -20.17 0.70 -11.86
N TYR A 50 -19.18 1.38 -12.41
CA TYR A 50 -18.60 1.08 -13.71
C TYR A 50 -17.09 1.29 -13.64
N ASP A 51 -16.35 0.54 -14.45
CA ASP A 51 -14.93 0.74 -14.59
C ASP A 51 -14.67 2.00 -15.43
N GLN A 52 -13.86 2.91 -14.90
CA GLN A 52 -13.40 4.07 -15.65
C GLN A 52 -12.00 3.81 -16.18
N GLN A 53 -11.80 4.02 -17.48
CA GLN A 53 -10.47 3.98 -18.07
C GLN A 53 -9.63 5.12 -17.48
N ILE A 54 -8.55 4.77 -16.81
CA ILE A 54 -7.54 5.73 -16.37
C ILE A 54 -6.61 6.07 -17.54
N GLY A 55 -6.11 7.31 -17.56
CA GLY A 55 -5.07 7.73 -18.50
C GLY A 55 -3.71 7.08 -18.19
N ALA A 56 -2.69 7.48 -18.95
CA ALA A 56 -1.35 6.98 -18.77
C ALA A 56 -0.84 7.27 -17.34
N VAL A 57 -0.29 6.26 -16.68
CA VAL A 57 0.22 6.36 -15.30
C VAL A 57 1.72 6.47 -15.32
N GLN A 58 2.30 7.27 -14.42
CA GLN A 58 3.75 7.39 -14.33
C GLN A 58 4.34 6.06 -13.88
N THR A 59 5.22 5.47 -14.70
CA THR A 59 5.81 4.14 -14.47
C THR A 59 7.28 4.18 -14.10
N ASN A 60 7.97 5.30 -14.32
CA ASN A 60 9.32 5.47 -13.79
C ASN A 60 9.26 5.96 -12.33
N LYS A 61 10.09 5.36 -11.46
CA LYS A 61 10.20 5.64 -9.99
C LYS A 61 9.13 5.01 -9.08
N VAL A 62 8.62 3.82 -9.40
CA VAL A 62 7.83 3.05 -8.41
C VAL A 62 8.77 2.53 -7.32
N THR A 63 8.99 3.32 -6.26
CA THR A 63 9.89 2.95 -5.14
C THR A 63 9.05 2.35 -4.02
N SER A 64 9.39 1.13 -3.59
CA SER A 64 8.77 0.53 -2.40
C SER A 64 9.19 1.32 -1.16
N THR A 65 8.22 1.73 -0.35
CA THR A 65 8.49 2.48 0.88
C THR A 65 9.46 1.71 1.77
N ASN A 66 10.55 2.39 2.16
CA ASN A 66 11.68 1.92 3.00
C ASN A 66 12.83 1.17 2.30
N ILE A 67 12.77 0.89 1.00
CA ILE A 67 13.90 0.38 0.22
C ILE A 67 14.01 1.20 -1.07
N ASN A 68 15.14 1.88 -1.28
CA ASN A 68 15.44 2.63 -2.52
C ASN A 68 15.66 1.70 -3.73
N VAL A 69 14.83 0.68 -3.91
CA VAL A 69 14.84 -0.23 -5.05
C VAL A 69 13.52 -0.03 -5.79
N PRO A 70 13.56 0.46 -7.04
CA PRO A 70 12.36 0.54 -7.85
C PRO A 70 11.80 -0.87 -8.09
N ILE A 71 10.51 -1.07 -7.80
CA ILE A 71 9.81 -2.33 -8.04
C ILE A 71 9.52 -2.40 -9.54
N ASN A 72 10.41 -3.05 -10.29
CA ASN A 72 10.23 -3.27 -11.72
C ASN A 72 9.66 -4.66 -11.93
N THR A 73 8.40 -4.73 -12.33
CA THR A 73 7.76 -5.99 -12.66
C THR A 73 8.13 -6.42 -14.09
N LEU A 74 8.25 -7.73 -14.29
CA LEU A 74 8.57 -8.32 -15.58
C LEU A 74 7.72 -9.57 -15.79
N GLY A 75 7.12 -9.69 -16.97
CA GLY A 75 6.34 -10.87 -17.35
C GLY A 75 4.86 -10.58 -17.56
N THR A 76 4.05 -11.63 -17.47
CA THR A 76 2.61 -11.56 -17.73
C THR A 76 1.82 -12.04 -16.52
N TYR A 77 0.82 -11.27 -16.13
CA TYR A 77 -0.10 -11.61 -15.06
C TYR A 77 -1.53 -11.58 -15.58
N THR A 78 -2.33 -12.58 -15.25
CA THR A 78 -3.76 -12.62 -15.60
C THR A 78 -4.57 -12.52 -14.32
N ASN A 79 -5.22 -11.38 -14.14
CA ASN A 79 -6.19 -11.17 -13.08
C ASN A 79 -7.58 -11.66 -13.53
N PRO A 80 -8.34 -12.39 -12.70
CA PRO A 80 -9.70 -12.84 -13.04
C PRO A 80 -10.70 -11.70 -13.35
N VAL A 81 -10.48 -10.52 -12.76
CA VAL A 81 -11.34 -9.33 -12.91
C VAL A 81 -10.75 -8.36 -13.92
N PHE A 82 -9.47 -8.00 -13.76
CA PHE A 82 -8.81 -6.97 -14.59
C PHE A 82 -8.19 -7.49 -15.90
N GLY A 83 -8.27 -8.80 -16.16
CA GLY A 83 -7.72 -9.42 -17.36
C GLY A 83 -6.20 -9.55 -17.35
N LYS A 84 -5.61 -9.66 -18.55
CA LYS A 84 -4.18 -9.93 -18.73
C LYS A 84 -3.37 -8.63 -18.84
N THR A 85 -2.39 -8.47 -17.95
CA THR A 85 -1.38 -7.40 -17.98
C THR A 85 -0.03 -7.98 -18.36
N THR A 86 0.71 -7.29 -19.23
CA THR A 86 2.09 -7.65 -19.59
C THR A 86 3.00 -6.49 -19.23
N ALA A 87 3.97 -6.75 -18.35
CA ALA A 87 4.96 -5.78 -17.94
C ALA A 87 6.24 -5.91 -18.78
N HIS A 88 6.71 -4.77 -19.27
CA HIS A 88 7.98 -4.62 -19.99
C HIS A 88 8.90 -3.71 -19.19
N PHE A 89 10.20 -3.94 -19.31
CA PHE A 89 11.22 -3.12 -18.66
C PHE A 89 12.11 -2.47 -19.71
N VAL A 90 12.34 -1.17 -19.55
CA VAL A 90 13.22 -0.37 -20.42
C VAL A 90 14.33 0.19 -19.56
N THR A 91 15.57 0.03 -20.03
CA THR A 91 16.77 0.53 -19.34
C THR A 91 17.78 1.06 -20.35
N GLN A 92 18.66 1.94 -19.88
CA GLN A 92 19.75 2.53 -20.64
C GLN A 92 21.07 2.09 -20.02
N LEU A 93 21.98 1.60 -20.86
CA LEU A 93 23.34 1.31 -20.45
C LEU A 93 24.19 2.57 -20.59
N GLU A 94 24.92 2.91 -19.54
CA GLU A 94 25.82 4.06 -19.51
C GLU A 94 27.25 3.61 -19.26
N LEU A 95 28.20 4.40 -19.74
CA LEU A 95 29.61 4.18 -19.47
C LEU A 95 29.89 4.55 -18.02
N ALA A 96 30.77 3.78 -17.37
CA ALA A 96 31.13 4.00 -15.98
C ALA A 96 31.81 5.36 -15.72
N ALA A 97 32.40 5.97 -16.75
CA ALA A 97 33.00 7.29 -16.69
C ALA A 97 32.53 8.13 -17.88
N VAL A 98 32.46 9.44 -17.67
CA VAL A 98 32.22 10.40 -18.73
C VAL A 98 33.46 10.48 -19.63
N ASN A 99 33.26 10.36 -20.94
CA ASN A 99 34.32 10.42 -21.95
C ASN A 99 35.52 9.48 -21.69
N PRO A 100 35.31 8.16 -21.59
CA PRO A 100 36.42 7.23 -21.39
C PRO A 100 37.29 7.15 -22.65
N THR A 101 38.61 7.07 -22.47
CA THR A 101 39.54 6.88 -23.58
C THR A 101 39.68 5.40 -23.91
N PHE A 102 39.33 5.01 -25.12
CA PHE A 102 39.53 3.64 -25.61
C PHE A 102 40.82 3.56 -26.43
N ILE A 103 41.68 2.60 -26.09
CA ILE A 103 43.01 2.46 -26.71
C ILE A 103 42.93 1.86 -28.12
N SER A 104 41.94 0.98 -28.39
CA SER A 104 41.72 0.36 -29.70
C SER A 104 40.25 -0.01 -29.88
N ASN A 105 39.66 0.34 -31.03
CA ASN A 105 38.32 -0.04 -31.52
C ASN A 105 37.49 -0.90 -30.55
N PRO A 106 36.87 -0.28 -29.52
CA PRO A 106 36.19 -1.03 -28.48
C PRO A 106 34.98 -1.75 -29.08
N VAL A 107 34.84 -3.04 -28.78
CA VAL A 107 33.69 -3.86 -29.16
C VAL A 107 33.02 -4.41 -27.91
N VAL A 108 31.70 -4.47 -27.92
CA VAL A 108 30.94 -5.10 -26.84
C VAL A 108 31.20 -6.60 -26.86
N GLN A 109 31.79 -7.13 -25.78
CA GLN A 109 32.07 -8.56 -25.67
C GLN A 109 30.98 -9.33 -24.91
N LYS A 110 30.41 -8.72 -23.87
CA LYS A 110 29.48 -9.40 -22.95
C LYS A 110 28.45 -8.43 -22.42
N VAL A 111 27.21 -8.88 -22.35
CA VAL A 111 26.11 -8.19 -21.67
C VAL A 111 25.51 -9.18 -20.69
N GLU A 112 25.49 -8.84 -19.40
CA GLU A 112 24.91 -9.66 -18.34
C GLU A 112 23.71 -8.94 -17.73
N LEU A 113 22.59 -9.64 -17.64
CA LEU A 113 21.40 -9.16 -16.94
C LEU A 113 21.27 -9.93 -15.63
N THR A 114 21.40 -9.23 -14.51
CA THR A 114 21.14 -9.78 -13.18
C THR A 114 19.79 -9.27 -12.69
N ILE A 115 18.87 -10.18 -12.38
CA ILE A 115 17.54 -9.84 -11.86
C ILE A 115 17.52 -10.21 -10.37
N PRO A 116 17.59 -9.23 -9.45
CA PRO A 116 17.44 -9.52 -8.03
C PRO A 116 15.99 -9.87 -7.72
N TYR A 117 15.79 -10.74 -6.72
CA TYR A 117 14.49 -11.09 -6.19
C TYR A 117 14.50 -10.99 -4.67
N PHE A 118 13.34 -10.70 -4.09
CA PHE A 118 13.19 -10.68 -2.64
C PHE A 118 13.14 -12.11 -2.10
N SER A 119 13.57 -12.30 -0.87
CA SER A 119 13.46 -13.57 -0.16
C SER A 119 13.07 -13.33 1.29
N LYS A 120 12.33 -14.27 1.85
CA LYS A 120 11.88 -14.25 3.24
C LYS A 120 12.42 -15.48 3.96
N LEU A 121 13.06 -15.27 5.11
CA LEU A 121 13.44 -16.37 6.00
C LEU A 121 12.18 -17.04 6.55
N THR A 122 12.08 -18.36 6.39
CA THR A 122 10.93 -19.13 6.87
C THR A 122 11.24 -20.03 8.05
N ALA A 123 12.47 -20.53 8.15
CA ALA A 123 12.89 -21.35 9.27
C ALA A 123 14.40 -21.25 9.49
N THR A 124 14.79 -21.48 10.74
CA THR A 124 16.17 -21.79 11.13
C THR A 124 16.11 -23.16 11.79
N ASP A 125 16.95 -24.10 11.35
CA ASP A 125 17.04 -25.42 11.98
C ASP A 125 17.90 -25.40 13.25
N ASP A 126 17.91 -26.52 13.98
CA ASP A 126 18.66 -26.66 15.24
C ASP A 126 20.19 -26.57 15.04
N ASP A 127 20.66 -26.77 13.81
CA ASP A 127 22.07 -26.65 13.41
C ASP A 127 22.44 -25.21 12.97
N GLY A 128 21.46 -24.29 12.98
CA GLY A 128 21.64 -22.89 12.62
C GLY A 128 21.56 -22.59 11.11
N ASN A 129 21.16 -23.54 10.27
CA ASN A 129 20.95 -23.29 8.85
C ASN A 129 19.62 -22.58 8.59
N HIS A 130 19.63 -21.68 7.61
CA HIS A 130 18.50 -20.82 7.27
C HIS A 130 17.79 -21.31 6.00
N THR A 131 16.48 -21.48 6.08
CA THR A 131 15.62 -21.77 4.91
C THR A 131 14.92 -20.49 4.46
N TYR A 132 14.97 -20.19 3.17
CA TYR A 132 14.36 -19.01 2.57
C TYR A 132 13.32 -19.40 1.53
N THR A 133 12.21 -18.65 1.48
CA THR A 133 11.27 -18.68 0.37
C THR A 133 11.41 -17.43 -0.47
N LEU A 134 11.31 -17.60 -1.79
CA LEU A 134 11.28 -16.46 -2.71
C LEU A 134 10.01 -15.64 -2.48
N ASP A 135 10.16 -14.33 -2.51
CA ASP A 135 9.09 -13.36 -2.38
C ASP A 135 8.96 -12.55 -3.68
N SER A 136 7.77 -12.03 -3.97
CA SER A 136 7.46 -11.22 -5.16
C SER A 136 7.59 -11.95 -6.51
N ILE A 137 7.50 -13.28 -6.52
CA ILE A 137 7.40 -14.09 -7.75
C ILE A 137 5.98 -14.63 -7.85
N MET A 138 5.31 -14.35 -8.97
CA MET A 138 3.96 -14.82 -9.23
C MET A 138 3.96 -15.93 -10.29
N GLY A 139 3.39 -17.07 -9.93
CA GLY A 139 3.28 -18.24 -10.80
C GLY A 139 4.54 -19.11 -10.81
N ASP A 140 4.38 -20.29 -11.41
CA ASP A 140 5.35 -21.39 -11.46
C ASP A 140 5.75 -21.74 -12.91
N LYS A 141 5.26 -20.96 -13.88
CA LYS A 141 5.45 -21.22 -15.31
C LYS A 141 6.73 -20.59 -15.84
N LYS A 142 7.32 -21.25 -16.83
CA LYS A 142 8.47 -20.71 -17.57
C LYS A 142 8.09 -19.43 -18.30
N ILE A 143 8.95 -18.42 -18.20
CA ILE A 143 8.82 -17.16 -18.93
C ILE A 143 9.74 -17.15 -20.16
N LYS A 144 9.28 -16.57 -21.26
CA LYS A 144 10.13 -16.27 -22.42
C LYS A 144 10.61 -14.83 -22.31
N LEU A 145 11.91 -14.65 -22.11
CA LEU A 145 12.54 -13.34 -22.12
C LEU A 145 13.05 -13.02 -23.53
N SER A 146 12.71 -11.84 -24.02
CA SER A 146 13.26 -11.29 -25.26
C SER A 146 13.83 -9.91 -24.97
N VAL A 147 15.01 -9.62 -25.50
CA VAL A 147 15.69 -8.32 -25.36
C VAL A 147 15.75 -7.67 -26.73
N TYR A 148 15.39 -6.39 -26.79
CA TYR A 148 15.35 -5.61 -28.02
C TYR A 148 16.11 -4.30 -27.83
N ALA A 149 16.84 -3.87 -28.85
CA ALA A 149 17.48 -2.56 -28.86
C ALA A 149 16.42 -1.47 -29.11
N SER A 150 16.45 -0.43 -28.28
CA SER A 150 15.66 0.79 -28.47
C SER A 150 16.58 1.90 -28.95
N ASN A 151 16.14 2.68 -29.94
CA ASN A 151 16.85 3.89 -30.40
C ASN A 151 16.42 5.15 -29.62
N TYR A 152 15.77 4.96 -28.47
CA TYR A 152 15.31 6.05 -27.62
C TYR A 152 16.27 6.29 -26.46
N TYR A 153 16.73 7.54 -26.31
CA TYR A 153 17.57 7.97 -25.19
C TYR A 153 16.71 8.33 -23.98
N LEU A 154 16.95 7.68 -22.84
CA LEU A 154 16.31 8.01 -21.58
C LEU A 154 16.96 9.25 -20.98
N ARG A 155 16.18 10.31 -20.79
CA ARG A 155 16.62 11.58 -20.20
C ARG A 155 16.44 11.54 -18.70
N ASP A 156 17.37 12.15 -17.98
CA ASP A 156 17.23 12.36 -16.54
C ASP A 156 16.32 13.56 -16.23
N LEU A 157 16.37 14.60 -17.06
CA LEU A 157 15.72 15.90 -16.83
C LEU A 157 14.75 16.26 -17.95
N ASP A 158 13.65 16.92 -17.59
CA ASP A 158 12.60 17.33 -18.52
C ASP A 158 12.95 18.68 -19.20
N PRO A 159 13.15 18.70 -20.54
CA PRO A 159 13.42 19.93 -21.27
C PRO A 159 12.26 20.95 -21.22
N ALA A 160 11.01 20.50 -21.06
CA ALA A 160 9.86 21.40 -20.99
C ALA A 160 9.86 22.27 -19.72
N THR A 161 10.53 21.80 -18.66
CA THR A 161 10.72 22.54 -17.40
C THR A 161 12.01 23.35 -17.36
N GLY A 162 12.73 23.44 -18.50
CA GLY A 162 14.06 24.05 -18.52
C GLY A 162 15.11 23.23 -17.76
N PHE A 163 14.97 21.90 -17.76
CA PHE A 163 15.87 20.95 -17.07
C PHE A 163 15.92 21.12 -15.54
N GLN A 164 14.86 21.64 -14.93
CA GLN A 164 14.77 21.81 -13.47
C GLN A 164 14.11 20.61 -12.79
N GLU A 165 13.27 19.86 -13.51
CA GLU A 165 12.59 18.68 -12.99
C GLU A 165 13.09 17.38 -13.64
N GLN A 166 12.90 16.27 -12.93
CA GLN A 166 13.20 14.94 -13.46
C GLN A 166 12.20 14.54 -14.55
N GLN A 167 12.69 13.91 -15.60
CA GLN A 167 11.86 13.39 -16.68
C GLN A 167 10.91 12.31 -16.13
N LYS A 168 9.62 12.45 -16.42
CA LYS A 168 8.58 11.46 -16.11
C LYS A 168 8.31 10.60 -17.34
N TYR A 169 8.09 9.31 -17.14
CA TYR A 169 7.72 8.32 -18.15
C TYR A 169 6.41 7.64 -17.75
N TYR A 170 5.55 7.40 -18.72
CA TYR A 170 4.20 6.90 -18.50
C TYR A 170 3.94 5.63 -19.33
N SER A 171 3.02 4.78 -18.86
CA SER A 171 2.48 3.62 -19.59
C SER A 171 0.96 3.59 -19.55
#